data_AF-A0A523DH67-F1
#
_entry.id   AF-A0A523DH67-F1
#
_cell.length_a   1.000
_cell.length_b   1.000
_cell.length_c   1.000
_cell.angle_alpha   90.00
_cell.angle_beta   90.00
_cell.angle_gamma   90.00
#
_symmetry.space_group_name_H-M   'P 1'
#
loop_
_entity.id
_entity.type
_entity.pdbx_description
1 polymer ?
#
loop_
_entity_poly.entity_id
_entity_poly.type
_entity_poly.pdbx_seq_one_letter_code
_entity_poly.pdbx_strand_id
1 'polypeptide(L)'
;MLKPNPTLGYLGAVIGLVWLSGFSPRGPAQAVVAAGQAQAFAPVTDEMLLDPDPADWLMVHRTYDFQSFSPLDQIDRDNVGQLRLAWMRAMDEGPQEIRPLVYDGVMYIAHVGDDARQVACSRGTSNTLFVPDCTA
;
A
#
# COMPACT_ATOMS: atom_id res chain seq x y z
N MET A 1 -21.96 -14.74 62.09
CA MET A 1 -21.73 -15.01 63.52
C MET A 1 -21.77 -16.52 63.71
N LEU A 2 -20.68 -17.12 64.21
CA LEU A 2 -20.41 -18.55 64.50
C LEU A 2 -20.24 -19.49 63.27
N LYS A 3 -19.25 -20.38 63.13
CA LYS A 3 -17.84 -20.57 63.57
C LYS A 3 -17.31 -21.79 62.72
N PRO A 4 -16.13 -22.40 62.92
CA PRO A 4 -15.20 -22.81 61.84
C PRO A 4 -15.01 -24.34 61.66
N ASN A 5 -14.26 -24.69 60.59
CA ASN A 5 -13.30 -25.80 60.34
C ASN A 5 -13.23 -27.00 61.34
N PRO A 6 -12.99 -28.27 60.90
CA PRO A 6 -11.61 -28.78 61.01
C PRO A 6 -11.19 -29.95 60.06
N THR A 7 -10.04 -29.75 59.40
CA THR A 7 -8.85 -30.63 59.33
C THR A 7 -8.86 -32.11 58.87
N LEU A 8 -7.83 -32.37 58.04
CA LEU A 8 -6.84 -33.47 58.07
C LEU A 8 -7.07 -34.76 57.25
N GLY A 9 -6.09 -35.06 56.38
CA GLY A 9 -5.86 -36.38 55.76
C GLY A 9 -5.18 -36.27 54.38
N TYR A 10 -3.86 -36.04 54.31
CA TYR A 10 -2.79 -37.05 54.17
C TYR A 10 -2.35 -37.34 52.70
N LEU A 11 -1.12 -36.89 52.42
CA LEU A 11 -0.05 -37.46 51.57
C LEU A 11 -0.21 -37.57 50.04
N GLY A 12 0.72 -36.91 49.33
CA GLY A 12 1.05 -37.25 47.94
C GLY A 12 2.03 -36.31 47.24
N ALA A 13 3.33 -36.48 47.53
CA ALA A 13 4.48 -36.20 46.64
C ALA A 13 4.82 -34.74 46.24
N VAL A 14 5.91 -34.26 46.85
CA VAL A 14 6.77 -33.18 46.35
C VAL A 14 7.58 -33.69 45.15
N ILE A 15 7.40 -33.12 43.94
CA ILE A 15 8.41 -33.16 42.87
C ILE A 15 8.37 -31.84 42.08
N GLY A 16 9.48 -31.09 42.11
CA GLY A 16 9.93 -30.31 40.96
C GLY A 16 9.64 -28.81 40.95
N LEU A 17 10.45 -28.04 41.67
CA LEU A 17 10.78 -26.66 41.28
C LEU A 17 11.39 -26.67 39.87
N VAL A 18 10.66 -26.16 38.88
CA VAL A 18 11.25 -25.61 37.64
C VAL A 18 10.69 -24.21 37.44
N TRP A 19 11.59 -23.23 37.57
CA TRP A 19 11.36 -21.81 37.35
C TRP A 19 10.99 -21.54 35.89
N LEU A 20 9.88 -20.84 35.66
CA LEU A 20 9.68 -20.03 34.46
C LEU A 20 9.06 -18.68 34.86
N SER A 21 9.89 -17.85 35.47
CA SER A 21 9.77 -16.40 35.32
C SER A 21 9.83 -16.07 33.83
N GLY A 22 8.70 -15.68 33.22
CA GLY A 22 8.73 -15.17 31.85
C GLY A 22 7.43 -15.13 31.05
N PHE A 23 6.29 -15.61 31.54
CA PHE A 23 5.04 -15.52 30.76
C PHE A 23 4.35 -14.17 30.96
N SER A 24 4.81 -13.14 30.25
CA SER A 24 4.01 -11.93 30.05
C SER A 24 3.00 -12.19 28.93
N PRO A 25 1.68 -12.15 29.18
CA PRO A 25 0.72 -12.17 28.09
C PRO A 25 0.86 -10.85 27.33
N ARG A 26 1.38 -10.92 26.11
CA ARG A 26 1.32 -9.81 25.15
C ARG A 26 -0.17 -9.54 24.92
N GLY A 27 -0.71 -8.46 25.49
CA GLY A 27 -2.08 -8.02 25.23
C GLY A 27 -2.31 -7.87 23.72
N PRO A 28 -3.56 -8.01 23.23
CA PRO A 28 -3.83 -7.86 21.81
C PRO A 28 -3.39 -6.47 21.38
N ALA A 29 -2.35 -6.41 20.54
CA ALA A 29 -1.97 -5.20 19.85
C ALA A 29 -3.15 -4.85 18.93
N GLN A 30 -3.97 -3.89 19.36
CA GLN A 30 -5.01 -3.34 18.50
C GLN A 30 -4.28 -2.61 17.38
N ALA A 31 -4.33 -3.18 16.17
CA ALA A 31 -3.89 -2.49 14.99
C ALA A 31 -4.82 -1.29 14.80
N VAL A 32 -4.31 -0.08 15.03
CA VAL A 32 -5.00 1.15 14.60
C VAL A 32 -4.88 1.17 13.09
N VAL A 33 -5.93 0.72 12.40
CA VAL A 33 -6.03 0.91 10.95
C VAL A 33 -6.40 2.38 10.75
N ALA A 34 -5.41 3.21 10.44
CA ALA A 34 -5.67 4.55 9.97
C ALA A 34 -6.45 4.42 8.65
N ALA A 35 -7.71 4.84 8.64
CA ALA A 35 -8.48 4.95 7.41
C ALA A 35 -7.83 6.05 6.56
N GLY A 36 -7.09 5.65 5.52
CA GLY A 36 -6.65 6.59 4.49
C GLY A 36 -7.87 7.28 3.90
N GLN A 37 -7.86 8.62 3.88
CA GLN A 37 -8.93 9.38 3.26
C GLN A 37 -8.90 9.10 1.76
N ALA A 38 -10.00 8.58 1.21
CA ALA A 38 -10.16 8.53 -0.23
C ALA A 38 -10.19 9.98 -0.74
N GLN A 39 -9.19 10.39 -1.52
CA GLN A 39 -9.21 11.68 -2.20
C GLN A 39 -10.45 11.72 -3.10
N ALA A 40 -11.19 12.82 -3.04
CA ALA A 40 -12.31 13.04 -3.94
C ALA A 40 -11.75 13.22 -5.37
N PHE A 41 -12.23 12.41 -6.31
CA PHE A 41 -11.82 12.52 -7.71
C PHE A 41 -12.21 13.88 -8.29
N ALA A 42 -11.24 14.65 -8.76
CA ALA A 42 -11.47 15.89 -9.50
C ALA A 42 -11.61 15.58 -11.00
N PRO A 43 -12.75 15.89 -11.64
CA PRO A 43 -12.90 15.64 -13.08
C PRO A 43 -11.83 16.33 -13.92
N VAL A 44 -11.22 15.59 -14.85
CA VAL A 44 -10.28 16.13 -15.83
C VAL A 44 -11.01 17.06 -16.79
N THR A 45 -10.48 18.26 -17.02
CA THR A 45 -11.04 19.24 -17.96
C THR A 45 -10.29 19.22 -19.30
N ASP A 46 -10.90 19.81 -20.33
CA ASP A 46 -10.26 19.93 -21.65
C ASP A 46 -8.98 20.77 -21.59
N GLU A 47 -8.92 21.78 -20.72
CA GLU A 47 -7.73 22.61 -20.52
C GLU A 47 -6.57 21.80 -19.94
N MET A 48 -6.84 20.90 -19.00
CA MET A 48 -5.83 19.99 -18.43
C MET A 48 -5.28 19.02 -19.47
N LEU A 49 -6.08 18.67 -20.48
CA LEU A 49 -5.64 17.82 -21.59
C LEU A 49 -4.73 18.59 -22.57
N LEU A 50 -4.92 19.89 -22.72
CA LEU A 50 -4.09 20.75 -23.58
C LEU A 50 -2.74 21.09 -22.93
N ASP A 51 -2.73 21.31 -21.62
CA ASP A 51 -1.53 21.64 -20.83
C ASP A 51 -1.52 20.82 -19.53
N PRO A 52 -1.16 19.52 -19.59
CA PRO A 52 -1.18 18.66 -18.41
C PRO A 52 -0.05 19.00 -17.44
N ASP A 53 -0.33 18.86 -16.15
CA ASP A 53 0.70 18.95 -15.10
C ASP A 53 1.89 18.03 -15.45
N PRO A 54 3.15 18.48 -15.31
CA PRO A 54 4.33 17.65 -15.46
C PRO A 54 4.29 16.28 -14.75
N ALA A 55 3.63 16.21 -13.59
CA ALA A 55 3.51 15.00 -12.78
C ALA A 55 2.42 14.04 -13.28
N ASP A 56 1.48 14.53 -14.10
CA ASP A 56 0.34 13.76 -14.59
C ASP A 56 0.55 13.24 -16.01
N TRP A 57 -0.05 12.08 -16.27
CA TRP A 57 -0.05 11.41 -17.56
C TRP A 57 -1.48 11.04 -17.95
N LEU A 58 -2.21 12.03 -18.48
CA LEU A 58 -3.66 11.94 -18.72
C LEU A 58 -4.04 11.26 -20.05
N MET A 59 -3.06 11.09 -20.94
CA MET A 59 -3.26 10.48 -22.26
C MET A 59 -2.16 9.48 -22.54
N VAL A 60 -2.44 8.54 -23.43
CA VAL A 60 -1.50 7.51 -23.89
C VAL A 60 -0.12 8.05 -24.30
N HIS A 61 -0.07 9.22 -24.96
CA HIS A 61 1.17 9.88 -25.37
C HIS A 61 1.47 11.17 -24.59
N ARG A 62 0.85 11.32 -23.41
CA ARG A 62 0.80 12.51 -22.54
C ARG A 62 0.14 13.75 -23.18
N THR A 63 0.60 14.14 -24.35
CA THR A 63 0.19 15.36 -25.08
C THR A 63 -0.35 15.02 -26.47
N TYR A 64 -1.15 15.93 -27.03
CA TYR A 64 -1.80 15.76 -28.35
C TYR A 64 -0.82 15.73 -29.54
N ASP A 65 0.45 16.10 -29.34
CA ASP A 65 1.50 16.02 -30.35
C ASP A 65 2.21 14.65 -30.37
N PHE A 66 1.72 13.69 -29.58
CA PHE A 66 2.13 12.28 -29.59
C PHE A 66 3.60 12.01 -29.24
N GLN A 67 4.21 12.86 -28.40
CA GLN A 67 5.64 12.74 -28.08
C GLN A 67 5.99 11.66 -27.05
N SER A 68 5.06 11.31 -26.15
CA SER A 68 5.38 10.44 -25.01
C SER A 68 6.58 10.93 -24.18
N PHE A 69 6.71 12.24 -24.02
CA PHE A 69 7.83 12.88 -23.32
C PHE A 69 7.42 13.35 -21.91
N SER A 70 8.14 12.90 -20.87
CA SER A 70 8.05 13.47 -19.53
C SER A 70 9.01 14.65 -19.37
N PRO A 71 8.53 15.82 -18.88
CA PRO A 71 9.38 16.97 -18.56
C PRO A 71 10.06 16.84 -17.20
N LEU A 72 9.82 15.77 -16.43
CA LEU A 72 10.47 15.58 -15.13
C LEU A 72 11.96 15.28 -15.30
N ASP A 73 12.78 15.88 -14.43
CA ASP A 73 14.24 15.81 -14.48
C ASP A 73 14.87 15.22 -13.20
N GLN A 74 14.04 14.73 -12.26
CA GLN A 74 14.52 14.13 -11.02
C GLN A 74 15.44 12.94 -11.28
N ILE A 75 15.19 12.18 -12.34
CA ILE A 75 16.02 11.06 -12.77
C ILE A 75 16.87 11.48 -13.96
N ASP A 76 18.18 11.39 -13.83
CA ASP A 76 19.14 11.85 -14.83
C ASP A 76 20.28 10.83 -15.06
N ARG A 77 21.23 11.19 -15.93
CA ARG A 77 22.37 10.31 -16.29
C ARG A 77 23.29 10.01 -15.11
N ASP A 78 23.31 10.86 -14.09
CA ASP A 78 24.21 10.76 -12.96
C ASP A 78 23.59 9.90 -11.84
N ASN A 79 22.26 9.87 -11.74
CA ASN A 79 21.54 9.16 -10.67
C ASN A 79 20.77 7.90 -11.10
N VAL A 80 20.58 7.65 -12.41
CA VAL A 80 19.79 6.50 -12.91
C VAL A 80 20.29 5.14 -12.40
N GLY A 81 21.59 5.00 -12.11
CA GLY A 81 22.16 3.78 -11.53
C GLY A 81 21.71 3.47 -10.10
N GLN A 82 21.06 4.44 -9.44
CA GLN A 82 20.59 4.33 -8.05
C GLN A 82 19.15 3.83 -7.97
N LEU A 83 18.43 3.67 -9.09
CA LEU A 83 17.05 3.21 -9.09
C LEU A 83 16.92 1.83 -8.43
N ARG A 84 15.85 1.68 -7.64
CA ARG A 84 15.47 0.44 -6.96
C ARG A 84 14.00 0.19 -7.20
N LEU A 85 13.60 -1.08 -7.16
CA LEU A 85 12.20 -1.46 -7.24
C LEU A 85 11.45 -0.81 -6.09
N ALA A 86 10.55 0.12 -6.43
CA ALA A 86 9.72 0.81 -5.47
C ALA A 86 8.52 -0.06 -5.06
N TRP A 87 7.95 -0.81 -6.01
CA TRP A 87 6.81 -1.69 -5.82
C TRP A 87 6.64 -2.64 -7.02
N MET A 88 5.78 -3.64 -6.86
CA MET A 88 5.28 -4.46 -7.97
C MET A 88 3.87 -4.95 -7.68
N ARG A 89 3.09 -5.21 -8.73
CA ARG A 89 1.77 -5.83 -8.64
C ARG A 89 1.65 -6.93 -9.68
N ALA A 90 1.11 -8.08 -9.28
CA ALA A 90 0.79 -9.16 -10.21
C ALA A 90 -0.37 -8.74 -11.13
N MET A 91 -0.24 -9.06 -12.41
CA MET A 91 -1.27 -8.86 -13.42
C MET A 91 -1.86 -10.20 -13.83
N ASP A 92 -3.06 -10.17 -14.40
CA ASP A 92 -3.71 -11.37 -14.93
C ASP A 92 -2.98 -11.87 -16.18
N GLU A 93 -3.14 -13.16 -16.47
CA GLU A 93 -2.49 -13.80 -17.60
C GLU A 93 -3.07 -13.29 -18.94
N GLY A 94 -2.20 -13.04 -19.91
CA GLY A 94 -2.59 -12.60 -21.26
C GLY A 94 -1.66 -11.53 -21.82
N PRO A 95 -1.87 -11.11 -23.08
CA PRO A 95 -1.08 -10.06 -23.72
C PRO A 95 -1.24 -8.72 -23.00
N GLN A 96 -0.14 -8.12 -22.53
CA GLN A 96 -0.15 -6.84 -21.85
C GLN A 96 0.46 -5.77 -22.76
N GLU A 97 -0.37 -4.91 -23.34
CA GLU A 97 0.03 -3.76 -24.16
C GLU A 97 -0.36 -2.43 -23.51
N ILE A 98 -0.32 -2.43 -22.18
CA ILE A 98 -0.95 -1.40 -21.37
C ILE A 98 -0.08 -0.15 -21.32
N ARG A 99 -0.74 1.00 -21.42
CA ARG A 99 -0.14 2.32 -21.26
C ARG A 99 -0.86 2.98 -20.08
N PRO A 100 -0.27 2.93 -18.87
CA PRO A 100 -0.92 3.47 -17.68
C PRO A 100 -1.19 4.95 -17.82
N LEU A 101 -2.31 5.39 -17.24
CA LEU A 101 -2.58 6.82 -17.03
C LEU A 101 -2.30 7.14 -15.56
N VAL A 102 -1.75 8.32 -15.29
CA VAL A 102 -1.52 8.79 -13.92
C VAL A 102 -2.21 10.13 -13.75
N TYR A 103 -2.99 10.26 -12.69
CA TYR A 103 -3.64 11.51 -12.33
C TYR A 103 -3.82 11.62 -10.83
N ASP A 104 -3.38 12.74 -10.25
CA ASP A 104 -3.50 13.04 -8.81
C ASP A 104 -2.98 11.88 -7.93
N GLY A 105 -1.82 11.34 -8.30
CA GLY A 105 -1.18 10.24 -7.57
C GLY A 105 -1.95 8.92 -7.66
N VAL A 106 -2.83 8.73 -8.63
CA VAL A 106 -3.48 7.44 -8.92
C VAL A 106 -3.10 6.97 -10.32
N MET A 107 -2.60 5.74 -10.42
CA MET A 107 -2.34 5.05 -11.67
C MET A 107 -3.55 4.20 -12.09
N TYR A 108 -4.01 4.39 -13.32
CA TYR A 108 -5.11 3.67 -13.94
C TYR A 108 -4.55 2.70 -14.99
N ILE A 109 -4.85 1.42 -14.83
CA ILE A 109 -4.36 0.32 -15.67
C ILE A 109 -5.55 -0.43 -16.25
N ALA A 110 -5.66 -0.50 -17.58
CA ALA A 110 -6.65 -1.35 -18.24
C ALA A 110 -6.12 -2.79 -18.29
N HIS A 111 -6.78 -3.73 -17.63
CA HIS A 111 -6.38 -5.14 -17.67
C HIS A 111 -6.97 -5.87 -18.88
N VAL A 112 -6.32 -6.99 -19.24
CA VAL A 112 -6.90 -7.97 -20.15
C VAL A 112 -8.18 -8.53 -19.52
N GLY A 113 -9.30 -8.48 -20.24
CA GLY A 113 -10.61 -8.89 -19.71
C GLY A 113 -11.63 -7.77 -19.52
N ASP A 114 -11.33 -6.55 -20.02
CA ASP A 114 -12.17 -5.36 -20.02
C ASP A 114 -12.35 -4.66 -18.65
N ASP A 115 -11.56 -5.03 -17.64
CA ASP A 115 -11.58 -4.39 -16.33
C ASP A 115 -10.44 -3.37 -16.13
N ALA A 116 -10.82 -2.08 -16.02
CA ALA A 116 -9.89 -1.04 -15.58
C ALA A 116 -9.70 -1.11 -14.06
N ARG A 117 -8.44 -1.09 -13.60
CA ARG A 117 -8.07 -1.13 -12.18
C ARG A 117 -7.30 0.13 -11.79
N GLN A 118 -7.64 0.63 -10.61
CA GLN A 118 -6.96 1.77 -9.99
C GLN A 118 -5.86 1.26 -9.05
N VAL A 119 -4.74 1.98 -9.04
CA VAL A 119 -3.58 1.75 -8.20
C VAL A 119 -3.19 3.10 -7.58
N ALA A 120 -3.22 3.20 -6.25
CA ALA A 120 -2.90 4.44 -5.56
C ALA A 120 -1.39 4.56 -5.37
N CYS A 121 -0.87 5.76 -5.60
CA CYS A 121 0.54 6.09 -5.60
C CYS A 121 0.89 7.07 -4.49
N SER A 122 0.71 6.63 -3.25
CA SER A 122 1.05 7.41 -2.06
C SER A 122 1.77 6.55 -1.02
N ARG A 123 2.62 7.19 -0.21
CA ARG A 123 3.27 6.57 0.95
C ARG A 123 2.24 6.31 2.07
N GLY A 124 1.60 5.12 2.06
CA GLY A 124 0.72 4.59 3.14
C GLY A 124 -0.68 5.22 3.18
N THR A 125 -1.83 4.57 3.48
CA THR A 125 -2.24 3.21 3.85
C THR A 125 -3.72 3.06 3.51
N SER A 126 -4.11 2.16 2.58
CA SER A 126 -5.33 1.31 2.65
C SER A 126 -5.65 0.64 1.30
N ASN A 127 -5.90 -0.68 1.33
CA ASN A 127 -6.50 -1.63 0.36
C ASN A 127 -6.20 -1.54 -1.17
N THR A 128 -5.40 -0.57 -1.58
CA THR A 128 -4.81 -0.46 -2.91
C THR A 128 -3.32 -0.68 -2.73
N LEU A 129 -2.76 -1.63 -3.47
CA LEU A 129 -1.34 -1.99 -3.38
C LEU A 129 -0.50 -0.74 -3.67
N PHE A 130 0.46 -0.48 -2.78
CA PHE A 130 1.25 0.75 -2.73
C PHE A 130 2.18 0.90 -3.93
N VAL A 131 2.25 2.13 -4.44
CA VAL A 131 3.30 2.62 -5.33
C VAL A 131 3.94 3.85 -4.69
N PRO A 132 5.24 3.85 -4.36
CA PRO A 132 5.94 5.10 -4.09
C PRO A 132 5.96 5.95 -5.36
N ASP A 133 5.35 7.14 -5.28
CA ASP A 133 5.37 8.26 -6.23
C ASP A 133 5.25 7.84 -7.73
N CYS A 134 4.02 7.88 -8.28
CA CYS A 134 3.74 7.60 -9.71
C CYS A 134 4.05 8.77 -10.66
N THR A 135 4.89 9.72 -10.25
CA THR A 135 5.31 10.80 -11.14
C THR A 135 5.93 10.21 -12.40
N ALA A 136 5.39 10.59 -13.56
CA ALA A 136 5.73 10.02 -14.86
C ALA A 136 7.00 10.61 -15.49
#